data_AF-A0A1G9DWK0-F1
#
_entry.id   AF-A0A1G9DWK0-F1
#
_cell.length_a   1.000
_cell.length_b   1.000
_cell.length_c   1.000
_cell.angle_alpha   90.00
_cell.angle_beta   90.00
_cell.angle_gamma   90.00
#
_symmetry.space_group_name_H-M   'P 1'
#
loop_
_entity.id
_entity.type
_entity.pdbx_description
1 polymer ?
#
loop_
_entity_poly.entity_id
_entity_poly.type
_entity_poly.pdbx_seq_one_letter_code
_entity_poly.pdbx_strand_id
1 'polypeptide(L)'
;MPPQQRQVAKAEFNPYIYDLTRLTKDRLGDLGLDEPSVRPTGHWWHGYAVSSVTSSIDIAAARAGVRYIPAHDILAIRGADLAISLGRVKLIPDQLFALDYSGRYRVFALEVDRGTEPLRSTAARKSLQKSVEQYRRLLEEAIYKQHYGLKANLIVLWVFESPGRQSQFLDMLGGQPAAVAQVMLSRTLGGSGQVTHKAITLDLYASSWERAVGGAACLAWEEDP
;
A
#
# COMPACT_ATOMS: atom_id res chain seq x y z
N MET A 1 21.17 -28.07 -12.23
CA MET A 1 21.59 -27.42 -10.97
C MET A 1 21.62 -28.44 -9.82
N PRO A 2 22.73 -28.49 -9.05
CA PRO A 2 22.88 -29.25 -7.80
C PRO A 2 21.80 -28.89 -6.75
N PRO A 3 21.39 -29.82 -5.87
CA PRO A 3 20.32 -29.58 -4.89
C PRO A 3 20.57 -28.39 -3.95
N GLN A 4 21.82 -28.20 -3.51
CA GLN A 4 22.21 -27.08 -2.63
C GLN A 4 22.09 -25.72 -3.33
N GLN A 5 22.34 -25.64 -4.64
CA GLN A 5 22.15 -24.40 -5.41
C GLN A 5 20.67 -24.09 -5.72
N ARG A 6 19.78 -25.10 -5.70
CA ARG A 6 18.33 -24.86 -5.86
C ARG A 6 17.70 -24.16 -4.64
N GLN A 7 18.27 -24.32 -3.45
CA GLN A 7 17.82 -23.58 -2.26
C GLN A 7 18.11 -22.09 -2.35
N VAL A 8 19.21 -21.70 -3.00
CA VAL A 8 19.58 -20.29 -3.24
C VAL A 8 18.84 -19.71 -4.46
N ALA A 9 18.38 -20.56 -5.38
CA ALA A 9 17.68 -20.13 -6.60
C ALA A 9 16.33 -19.43 -6.36
N LYS A 10 15.79 -19.48 -5.13
CA LYS A 10 14.61 -18.69 -4.69
C LYS A 10 14.98 -17.72 -3.57
N ALA A 11 16.16 -17.10 -3.64
CA ALA A 11 16.66 -16.16 -2.63
C ALA A 11 15.62 -15.08 -2.26
N GLU A 12 14.89 -14.57 -3.26
CA GLU A 12 13.77 -13.61 -3.14
C GLU A 12 12.58 -14.07 -2.27
N PHE A 13 12.43 -15.37 -2.01
CA PHE A 13 11.48 -15.96 -1.07
C PHE A 13 12.14 -16.46 0.22
N ASN A 14 13.45 -16.28 0.36
CA ASN A 14 14.18 -16.77 1.52
C ASN A 14 14.24 -15.65 2.59
N PRO A 15 13.36 -15.71 3.61
CA PRO A 15 13.34 -14.69 4.66
C PRO A 15 14.66 -14.65 5.42
N TYR A 16 15.47 -15.72 5.46
CA TYR A 16 16.75 -15.69 6.17
C TYR A 16 17.80 -14.75 5.52
N ILE A 17 17.59 -14.32 4.28
CA ILE A 17 18.48 -13.37 3.60
C ILE A 17 18.09 -11.93 3.92
N TYR A 18 16.80 -11.66 4.13
CA TYR A 18 16.27 -10.29 4.16
C TYR A 18 15.52 -9.92 5.45
N ASP A 19 15.10 -10.91 6.23
CA ASP A 19 14.37 -10.75 7.48
C ASP A 19 15.22 -11.10 8.69
N LEU A 20 14.90 -10.43 9.79
CA LEU A 20 15.41 -10.76 11.11
C LEU A 20 14.76 -12.05 11.60
N THR A 21 15.58 -12.97 12.11
CA THR A 21 15.08 -14.17 12.80
C THR A 21 14.31 -13.78 14.07
N ARG A 22 13.46 -14.68 14.57
CA ARG A 22 12.77 -14.46 15.86
C ARG A 22 13.75 -14.14 16.99
N LEU A 23 14.84 -14.89 17.09
CA LEU A 23 15.90 -14.65 18.07
C LEU A 23 16.50 -13.25 17.94
N THR A 24 16.73 -12.78 16.72
CA THR A 24 17.24 -11.43 16.47
C THR A 24 16.23 -10.35 16.88
N LYS A 25 14.94 -10.56 16.58
CA LYS A 25 13.87 -9.63 16.99
C LYS A 25 13.77 -9.55 18.52
N ASP A 26 13.71 -10.70 19.19
CA ASP A 26 13.65 -10.80 20.65
C ASP A 26 14.86 -10.08 21.27
N ARG A 27 16.07 -10.31 20.72
CA ARG A 27 17.29 -9.66 21.20
C ARG A 27 17.32 -8.14 20.97
N LEU A 28 16.79 -7.65 19.85
CA LEU A 28 16.66 -6.21 19.63
C LEU A 28 15.66 -5.59 20.61
N GLY A 29 14.56 -6.30 20.90
CA GLY A 29 13.60 -5.90 21.93
C GLY A 29 14.23 -5.81 23.32
N ASP A 30 15.01 -6.80 23.73
CA ASP A 30 15.76 -6.77 25.01
C ASP A 30 16.71 -5.56 25.11
N LEU A 31 17.22 -5.08 23.99
CA LEU A 31 18.13 -3.95 23.91
C LEU A 31 17.40 -2.60 23.73
N GLY A 32 16.07 -2.60 23.56
CA GLY A 32 15.29 -1.41 23.22
C GLY A 32 15.65 -0.84 21.84
N LEU A 33 16.13 -1.69 20.93
CA LEU A 33 16.53 -1.33 19.56
C LEU A 33 15.50 -1.83 18.53
N ASP A 34 14.36 -2.36 18.99
CA ASP A 34 13.25 -2.72 18.13
C ASP A 34 12.47 -1.46 17.73
N GLU A 35 12.68 -1.01 16.50
CA GLU A 35 11.85 0.08 15.97
C GLU A 35 10.42 -0.43 15.70
N PRO A 36 9.39 0.25 16.23
CA PRO A 36 8.01 -0.08 15.90
C PRO A 36 7.83 0.11 14.40
N SER A 37 7.63 -0.98 13.68
CA SER A 37 7.49 -0.96 12.23
C SER A 37 6.49 -2.01 11.78
N VAL A 38 5.66 -1.64 10.82
CA VAL A 38 4.76 -2.57 10.14
C VAL A 38 5.43 -2.93 8.83
N ARG A 39 5.98 -4.15 8.77
CA ARG A 39 6.64 -4.65 7.56
C ARG A 39 5.67 -5.51 6.76
N PRO A 40 5.56 -5.30 5.43
CA PRO A 40 4.88 -6.23 4.56
C PRO A 40 5.54 -7.60 4.67
N THR A 41 4.75 -8.66 4.89
CA THR A 41 5.25 -10.03 4.94
C THR A 41 5.22 -10.66 3.55
N GLY A 42 6.23 -11.48 3.20
CA GLY A 42 6.19 -12.31 1.99
C GLY A 42 7.41 -12.11 1.09
N HIS A 43 7.17 -12.07 -0.22
CA HIS A 43 8.23 -11.97 -1.23
C HIS A 43 9.04 -10.67 -1.08
N TRP A 44 10.37 -10.75 -1.05
CA TRP A 44 11.21 -9.60 -0.75
C TRP A 44 10.99 -8.43 -1.72
N TRP A 45 10.89 -8.71 -3.02
CA TRP A 45 10.65 -7.66 -4.02
C TRP A 45 9.33 -6.90 -3.79
N HIS A 46 8.31 -7.57 -3.24
CA HIS A 46 7.06 -6.90 -2.88
C HIS A 46 7.26 -5.95 -1.70
N GLY A 47 7.92 -6.42 -0.64
CA GLY A 47 8.27 -5.58 0.51
C GLY A 47 9.16 -4.40 0.13
N TYR A 48 10.12 -4.61 -0.76
CA TYR A 48 10.98 -3.57 -1.32
C TYR A 48 10.18 -2.54 -2.13
N ALA A 49 9.27 -2.96 -3.00
CA ALA A 49 8.44 -2.07 -3.80
C ALA A 49 7.51 -1.21 -2.92
N VAL A 50 6.82 -1.84 -1.96
CA VAL A 50 5.98 -1.14 -0.98
C VAL A 50 6.78 -0.15 -0.15
N SER A 51 7.97 -0.54 0.32
CA SER A 51 8.86 0.34 1.09
C SER A 51 9.38 1.49 0.26
N SER A 52 9.69 1.25 -1.02
CA SER A 52 10.15 2.28 -1.95
C SER A 52 9.04 3.32 -2.17
N VAL A 53 7.81 2.90 -2.47
CA VAL A 53 6.65 3.80 -2.64
C VAL A 53 6.41 4.64 -1.38
N THR A 54 6.37 4.02 -0.20
CA THR A 54 6.07 4.73 1.04
C THR A 54 7.21 5.65 1.48
N SER A 55 8.47 5.22 1.37
CA SER A 55 9.63 6.08 1.68
C SER A 55 9.71 7.29 0.74
N SER A 56 9.35 7.09 -0.52
CA SER A 56 9.26 8.17 -1.50
C SER A 56 8.24 9.23 -1.14
N ILE A 57 7.05 8.81 -0.73
CA ILE A 57 5.99 9.71 -0.29
C ILE A 57 6.41 10.42 1.00
N ASP A 58 6.98 9.70 1.97
CA ASP A 58 7.48 10.26 3.23
C ASP A 58 8.53 11.35 2.99
N ILE A 59 9.61 11.04 2.25
CA ILE A 59 10.69 11.99 1.96
C ILE A 59 10.14 13.22 1.21
N ALA A 60 9.26 13.03 0.23
CA ALA A 60 8.70 14.14 -0.53
C ALA A 60 7.73 15.00 0.30
N ALA A 61 6.87 14.38 1.12
CA ALA A 61 5.96 15.07 2.03
C ALA A 61 6.75 15.88 3.07
N ALA A 62 7.77 15.28 3.68
CA ALA A 62 8.64 15.94 4.65
C ALA A 62 9.33 17.18 4.06
N ARG A 63 9.80 17.10 2.80
CA ARG A 63 10.37 18.25 2.07
C ARG A 63 9.35 19.36 1.82
N ALA A 64 8.07 19.02 1.74
CA ALA A 64 6.97 19.96 1.61
C ALA A 64 6.42 20.43 2.97
N GLY A 65 7.06 20.09 4.09
CA GLY A 65 6.59 20.44 5.43
C GLY A 65 5.36 19.65 5.91
N VAL A 66 5.00 18.57 5.22
CA VAL A 66 3.89 17.69 5.58
C VAL A 66 4.43 16.50 6.36
N ARG A 67 3.84 16.23 7.53
CA ARG A 67 4.29 15.13 8.37
C ARG A 67 3.68 13.81 7.92
N TYR A 68 4.54 12.83 7.66
CA TYR A 68 4.14 11.44 7.45
C TYR A 68 3.88 10.74 8.79
N ILE A 69 2.78 10.01 8.88
CA ILE A 69 2.41 9.20 10.04
C ILE A 69 2.46 7.72 9.61
N PRO A 70 3.40 6.93 10.14
CA PRO A 70 3.57 5.53 9.78
C PRO A 70 2.42 4.65 10.31
N ALA A 71 2.27 3.47 9.74
CA ALA A 71 1.24 2.51 10.12
C ALA A 71 1.19 2.22 11.62
N HIS A 72 2.35 2.01 12.26
CA HIS A 72 2.39 1.60 13.68
C HIS A 72 1.75 2.64 14.61
N ASP A 73 1.92 3.93 14.31
CA ASP A 73 1.27 5.01 15.06
C ASP A 73 -0.25 4.97 14.90
N ILE A 74 -0.73 4.70 13.68
CA ILE A 74 -2.17 4.58 13.40
C ILE A 74 -2.76 3.36 14.12
N LEU A 75 -2.07 2.23 14.06
CA LEU A 75 -2.49 0.99 14.70
C LEU A 75 -2.52 1.12 16.23
N ALA A 76 -1.57 1.86 16.80
CA ALA A 76 -1.47 2.10 18.25
C ALA A 76 -2.68 2.87 18.82
N ILE A 77 -3.41 3.65 18.02
CA ILE A 77 -4.64 4.36 18.45
C ILE A 77 -5.64 3.41 19.12
N ARG A 78 -5.74 2.17 18.61
CA ARG A 78 -6.64 1.13 19.12
C ARG A 78 -5.95 -0.17 19.52
N GLY A 79 -4.62 -0.25 19.38
CA GLY A 79 -3.91 -1.52 19.46
C GLY A 79 -4.41 -2.53 18.41
N ALA A 80 -4.69 -2.05 17.20
CA ALA A 80 -5.30 -2.83 16.12
C ALA A 80 -4.24 -3.53 15.25
N ASP A 81 -4.62 -4.64 14.62
CA ASP A 81 -3.83 -5.27 13.56
C ASP A 81 -4.00 -4.52 12.22
N LEU A 82 -2.99 -4.57 11.35
CA LEU A 82 -3.14 -4.13 9.94
C LEU A 82 -4.21 -4.96 9.20
N ALA A 83 -4.41 -6.21 9.62
CA ALA A 83 -5.43 -7.07 9.05
C ALA A 83 -6.82 -6.70 9.59
N ILE A 84 -7.75 -6.40 8.68
CA ILE A 84 -9.14 -6.07 9.01
C ILE A 84 -10.01 -7.30 8.74
N SER A 85 -10.81 -7.71 9.74
CA SER A 85 -11.80 -8.77 9.53
C SER A 85 -13.03 -8.22 8.82
N LEU A 86 -13.40 -8.84 7.71
CA LEU A 86 -14.65 -8.60 6.99
C LEU A 86 -15.56 -9.84 7.13
N GLY A 87 -15.62 -10.43 8.34
CA GLY A 87 -16.32 -11.68 8.60
C GLY A 87 -15.44 -12.90 8.28
N ARG A 88 -15.82 -13.71 7.29
CA ARG A 88 -15.08 -14.94 6.93
C ARG A 88 -13.77 -14.68 6.17
N VAL A 89 -13.55 -13.46 5.71
CA VAL A 89 -12.34 -13.07 4.99
C VAL A 89 -11.62 -11.95 5.72
N LYS A 90 -10.31 -11.87 5.55
CA LYS A 90 -9.49 -10.76 6.04
C LYS A 90 -9.04 -9.92 4.85
N LEU A 91 -9.10 -8.60 5.01
CA LEU A 91 -8.46 -7.65 4.12
C LEU A 91 -7.18 -7.16 4.82
N ILE A 92 -6.05 -7.24 4.12
CA ILE A 92 -4.76 -6.79 4.64
C ILE A 92 -4.18 -5.86 3.56
N PRO A 93 -4.18 -4.54 3.79
CA PRO A 93 -3.44 -3.61 2.95
C PRO A 93 -1.96 -3.99 2.90
N ASP A 94 -1.27 -3.70 1.80
CA ASP A 94 0.18 -3.88 1.75
C ASP A 94 0.88 -2.91 2.70
N GLN A 95 0.34 -1.69 2.84
CA GLN A 95 0.76 -0.74 3.86
C GLN A 95 -0.38 0.22 4.25
N LEU A 96 -0.25 0.87 5.40
CA LEU A 96 -1.13 1.92 5.90
C LEU A 96 -0.28 3.14 6.30
N PHE A 97 -0.73 4.35 5.99
CA PHE A 97 -0.09 5.57 6.48
C PHE A 97 -1.05 6.74 6.47
N ALA A 98 -0.64 7.87 7.05
CA ALA A 98 -1.39 9.12 6.95
C ALA A 98 -0.45 10.29 6.68
N LEU A 99 -1.02 11.36 6.13
CA LEU A 99 -0.35 12.65 5.95
C LEU A 99 -1.07 13.70 6.79
N ASP A 100 -0.29 14.46 7.54
CA ASP A 100 -0.73 15.54 8.43
C ASP A 100 -0.34 16.89 7.81
N TYR A 101 -1.33 17.55 7.23
CA TYR A 101 -1.24 18.87 6.63
C TYR A 101 -1.60 19.92 7.68
N SER A 102 -0.76 20.05 8.71
CA SER A 102 -0.93 21.01 9.80
C SER A 102 -2.26 20.87 10.57
N GLY A 103 -2.56 19.65 11.02
CA GLY A 103 -3.77 19.31 11.79
C GLY A 103 -4.94 18.80 10.94
N ARG A 104 -4.78 18.75 9.62
CA ARG A 104 -5.72 18.11 8.69
C ARG A 104 -5.12 16.79 8.22
N TYR A 105 -5.86 15.70 8.38
CA TYR A 105 -5.34 14.35 8.14
C TYR A 105 -6.02 13.69 6.95
N ARG A 106 -5.23 13.02 6.11
CA ARG A 106 -5.71 12.01 5.15
C ARG A 106 -5.02 10.69 5.43
N VAL A 107 -5.79 9.60 5.42
CA VAL A 107 -5.29 8.25 5.68
C VAL A 107 -5.31 7.46 4.38
N PHE A 108 -4.27 6.68 4.15
CA PHE A 108 -4.03 5.94 2.92
C PHE A 108 -3.78 4.47 3.22
N ALA A 109 -4.55 3.61 2.57
CA ALA A 109 -4.18 2.20 2.37
C ALA A 109 -3.44 2.09 1.04
N LEU A 110 -2.35 1.33 0.99
CA LEU A 110 -1.56 1.11 -0.22
C LEU A 110 -1.67 -0.36 -0.65
N GLU A 111 -1.82 -0.55 -1.96
CA GLU A 111 -1.68 -1.83 -2.64
C GLU A 111 -0.68 -1.67 -3.80
N VAL A 112 0.28 -2.58 -3.88
CA VAL A 112 1.25 -2.67 -4.97
C VAL A 112 0.97 -3.93 -5.77
N ASP A 113 0.51 -3.77 -7.01
CA ASP A 113 0.23 -4.89 -7.91
C ASP A 113 1.53 -5.44 -8.49
N ARG A 114 1.75 -6.74 -8.31
CA ARG A 114 2.98 -7.44 -8.74
C ARG A 114 2.90 -7.95 -10.17
N GLY A 115 1.85 -7.60 -10.91
CA GLY A 115 1.57 -8.15 -12.23
C GLY A 115 1.14 -9.62 -12.25
N THR A 116 1.16 -10.32 -11.11
CA THR A 116 0.88 -11.77 -11.01
C THR A 116 -0.56 -12.08 -10.61
N GLU A 117 -1.22 -11.11 -9.97
CA GLU A 117 -2.62 -11.20 -9.59
C GLU A 117 -3.50 -11.20 -10.85
N PRO A 118 -4.48 -12.12 -10.95
CA PRO A 118 -5.44 -12.07 -12.05
C PRO A 118 -6.37 -10.85 -11.83
N LEU A 119 -6.83 -10.24 -12.91
CA LEU A 119 -7.85 -9.19 -12.82
C LEU A 119 -9.16 -9.74 -12.24
N ARG A 120 -9.63 -10.85 -12.81
CA ARG A 120 -10.84 -11.57 -12.39
C ARG A 120 -10.50 -13.05 -12.20
N SER A 121 -11.06 -13.66 -11.17
CA SER A 121 -10.91 -15.10 -10.96
C SER A 121 -12.08 -15.66 -10.17
N THR A 122 -12.62 -16.78 -10.66
CA THR A 122 -13.61 -17.60 -9.94
C THR A 122 -12.95 -18.54 -8.92
N ALA A 123 -11.64 -18.79 -9.05
CA ALA A 123 -10.87 -19.61 -8.12
C ALA A 123 -10.59 -18.88 -6.81
N ALA A 124 -10.26 -19.61 -5.73
CA ALA A 124 -10.02 -19.05 -4.39
C ALA A 124 -8.79 -18.13 -4.25
N ARG A 125 -8.05 -17.85 -5.34
CA ARG A 125 -6.89 -16.93 -5.34
C ARG A 125 -7.30 -15.47 -5.18
N LYS A 126 -6.40 -14.63 -4.66
CA LYS A 126 -6.50 -13.15 -4.67
C LYS A 126 -6.63 -12.70 -6.13
N SER A 127 -7.57 -11.80 -6.40
CA SER A 127 -7.76 -11.12 -7.69
C SER A 127 -8.04 -9.65 -7.43
N LEU A 128 -7.71 -8.78 -8.39
CA LEU A 128 -7.95 -7.34 -8.23
C LEU A 128 -9.44 -7.06 -7.99
N GLN A 129 -10.34 -7.74 -8.71
CA GLN A 129 -11.78 -7.61 -8.48
C GLN A 129 -12.21 -7.94 -7.05
N LYS A 130 -11.66 -8.99 -6.45
CA LYS A 130 -12.00 -9.36 -5.07
C LYS A 130 -11.47 -8.34 -4.08
N SER A 131 -10.28 -7.80 -4.30
CA SER A 131 -9.73 -6.74 -3.46
C SER A 131 -10.59 -5.47 -3.55
N VAL A 132 -11.00 -5.07 -4.77
CA VAL A 132 -11.91 -3.93 -4.96
C VAL A 132 -13.22 -4.14 -4.21
N GLU A 133 -13.82 -5.33 -4.29
CA GLU A 133 -15.06 -5.65 -3.56
C GLU A 133 -14.87 -5.62 -2.03
N GLN A 134 -13.73 -6.11 -1.53
CA GLN A 134 -13.38 -6.04 -0.11
C GLN A 134 -13.22 -4.59 0.36
N TYR A 135 -12.51 -3.76 -0.40
CA TYR A 135 -12.37 -2.33 -0.09
C TYR A 135 -13.69 -1.59 -0.22
N ARG A 136 -14.52 -1.92 -1.21
CA ARG A 136 -15.88 -1.36 -1.36
C ARG A 136 -16.67 -1.55 -0.07
N ARG A 137 -16.74 -2.79 0.41
CA ARG A 137 -17.40 -3.11 1.68
C ARG A 137 -16.78 -2.36 2.87
N LEU A 138 -15.46 -2.37 2.97
CA LEU A 138 -14.72 -1.65 4.01
C LEU A 138 -15.10 -0.16 4.06
N LEU A 139 -15.20 0.48 2.89
CA LEU A 139 -15.46 1.91 2.73
C LEU A 139 -16.93 2.25 3.00
N GLU A 140 -17.87 1.49 2.42
CA GLU A 140 -19.32 1.71 2.57
C GLU A 140 -19.78 1.52 4.02
N GLU A 141 -19.29 0.48 4.69
CA GLU A 141 -19.62 0.19 6.09
C GLU A 141 -18.72 0.99 7.07
N ALA A 142 -17.77 1.78 6.57
CA ALA A 142 -16.79 2.54 7.34
C ALA A 142 -16.05 1.71 8.43
N ILE A 143 -15.87 0.41 8.20
CA ILE A 143 -15.29 -0.54 9.17
C ILE A 143 -13.90 -0.08 9.62
N TYR A 144 -13.12 0.50 8.71
CA TYR A 144 -11.78 1.03 8.99
C TYR A 144 -11.78 2.12 10.09
N LYS A 145 -12.85 2.92 10.20
CA LYS A 145 -12.95 3.98 11.23
C LYS A 145 -13.05 3.37 12.62
N GLN A 146 -13.86 2.33 12.78
CA GLN A 146 -13.98 1.62 14.04
C GLN A 146 -12.71 0.81 14.35
N HIS A 147 -12.22 0.06 13.36
CA HIS A 147 -11.07 -0.85 13.52
C HIS A 147 -9.79 -0.10 13.88
N TYR A 148 -9.45 0.96 13.14
CA TYR A 148 -8.23 1.76 13.38
C TYR A 148 -8.46 2.96 14.31
N GLY A 149 -9.69 3.26 14.71
CA GLY A 149 -10.02 4.46 15.51
C GLY A 149 -9.91 5.77 14.73
N LEU A 150 -10.06 5.73 13.40
CA LEU A 150 -9.88 6.88 12.53
C LEU A 150 -11.15 7.75 12.43
N LYS A 151 -10.96 9.07 12.43
CA LYS A 151 -12.02 10.04 12.10
C LYS A 151 -11.98 10.46 10.62
N ALA A 152 -10.77 10.48 10.05
CA ALA A 152 -10.54 10.82 8.65
C ALA A 152 -11.06 9.73 7.71
N ASN A 153 -11.31 10.11 6.45
CA ASN A 153 -11.67 9.17 5.41
C ASN A 153 -10.42 8.44 4.89
N LEU A 154 -10.60 7.18 4.51
CA LEU A 154 -9.55 6.35 3.92
C LEU A 154 -9.55 6.49 2.39
N ILE A 155 -8.38 6.74 1.84
CA ILE A 155 -8.09 6.70 0.40
C ILE A 155 -7.30 5.42 0.12
N VAL A 156 -7.58 4.73 -0.97
CA VAL A 156 -6.88 3.49 -1.36
C VAL A 156 -6.01 3.77 -2.57
N LEU A 157 -4.70 3.66 -2.42
CA LEU A 157 -3.70 3.86 -3.46
C LEU A 157 -3.34 2.52 -4.10
N TRP A 158 -3.40 2.47 -5.43
CA TRP A 158 -3.04 1.31 -6.23
C TRP A 158 -1.87 1.64 -7.13
N VAL A 159 -0.77 0.92 -6.96
CA VAL A 159 0.44 1.11 -7.76
C VAL A 159 0.62 -0.08 -8.69
N PHE A 160 0.77 0.18 -9.98
CA PHE A 160 0.92 -0.83 -11.01
C PHE A 160 2.29 -0.74 -11.70
N GLU A 161 2.85 -1.88 -12.08
CA GLU A 161 4.02 -1.92 -12.97
C GLU A 161 3.64 -1.74 -14.44
N SER A 162 2.39 -2.05 -14.81
CA SER A 162 1.93 -2.05 -16.21
C SER A 162 0.83 -1.03 -16.45
N PRO A 163 0.99 -0.11 -17.42
CA PRO A 163 -0.09 0.79 -17.87
C PRO A 163 -1.33 0.07 -18.37
N GLY A 164 -1.16 -1.06 -19.07
CA GLY A 164 -2.29 -1.88 -19.53
C GLY A 164 -3.11 -2.42 -18.36
N ARG A 165 -2.44 -2.85 -17.27
CA ARG A 165 -3.11 -3.31 -16.06
C ARG A 165 -3.79 -2.18 -15.31
N GLN A 166 -3.15 -1.01 -15.21
CA GLN A 166 -3.77 0.18 -14.63
C GLN A 166 -5.05 0.56 -15.39
N SER A 167 -5.03 0.57 -16.72
CA SER A 167 -6.21 0.86 -17.53
C SER A 167 -7.35 -0.12 -17.25
N GLN A 168 -7.04 -1.43 -17.23
CA GLN A 168 -8.04 -2.46 -16.94
C GLN A 168 -8.61 -2.36 -15.52
N PHE A 169 -7.78 -1.89 -14.57
CA PHE A 169 -8.21 -1.61 -13.21
C PHE A 169 -9.14 -0.39 -13.16
N LEU A 170 -8.81 0.70 -13.85
CA LEU A 170 -9.66 1.89 -13.96
C LEU A 170 -11.01 1.55 -14.61
N ASP A 171 -11.02 0.75 -15.68
CA ASP A 171 -12.25 0.26 -16.30
C ASP A 171 -13.12 -0.54 -15.32
N MET A 172 -12.48 -1.35 -14.48
CA MET A 172 -13.18 -2.12 -13.44
C MET A 172 -13.77 -1.21 -12.35
N LEU A 173 -13.06 -0.16 -11.96
CA LEU A 173 -13.54 0.84 -11.01
C LEU A 173 -14.68 1.70 -11.58
N GLY A 174 -14.72 1.92 -12.89
CA GLY A 174 -15.83 2.62 -13.55
C GLY A 174 -17.20 1.94 -13.35
N GLY A 175 -17.21 0.64 -13.05
CA GLY A 175 -18.43 -0.10 -12.68
C GLY A 175 -18.82 -0.05 -11.19
N GLN A 176 -18.04 0.64 -10.35
CA GLN A 176 -18.30 0.76 -8.91
C GLN A 176 -19.12 2.02 -8.58
N PRO A 177 -19.78 2.08 -7.41
CA PRO A 177 -20.41 3.32 -6.94
C PRO A 177 -19.42 4.49 -6.93
N ALA A 178 -19.85 5.67 -7.36
CA ALA A 178 -18.98 6.84 -7.52
C ALA A 178 -18.21 7.19 -6.24
N ALA A 179 -18.85 7.10 -5.07
CA ALA A 179 -18.22 7.36 -3.77
C ALA A 179 -17.04 6.42 -3.48
N VAL A 180 -17.07 5.20 -4.01
CA VAL A 180 -16.02 4.19 -3.85
C VAL A 180 -14.93 4.42 -4.90
N ALA A 181 -15.33 4.62 -6.17
CA ALA A 181 -14.39 4.86 -7.27
C ALA A 181 -13.55 6.14 -7.07
N GLN A 182 -14.11 7.19 -6.48
CA GLN A 182 -13.43 8.47 -6.24
C GLN A 182 -12.30 8.40 -5.20
N VAL A 183 -12.37 7.46 -4.27
CA VAL A 183 -11.36 7.29 -3.21
C VAL A 183 -10.35 6.19 -3.51
N MET A 184 -10.47 5.52 -4.67
CA MET A 184 -9.45 4.60 -5.17
C MET A 184 -8.62 5.30 -6.24
N LEU A 185 -7.38 5.63 -5.89
CA LEU A 185 -6.45 6.31 -6.78
C LEU A 185 -5.46 5.29 -7.34
N SER A 186 -5.08 5.43 -8.60
CA SER A 186 -4.12 4.53 -9.23
C SER A 186 -2.98 5.26 -9.90
N ARG A 187 -1.81 4.61 -9.97
CA ARG A 187 -0.67 5.12 -10.71
C ARG A 187 0.21 3.99 -11.20
N THR A 188 0.95 4.25 -12.26
CA THR A 188 2.03 3.38 -12.74
C THR A 188 3.39 3.89 -12.33
N LEU A 189 4.30 2.96 -11.98
CA LEU A 189 5.71 3.27 -11.73
C LEU A 189 6.48 3.38 -13.06
N GLY A 190 6.15 4.37 -13.89
CA GLY A 190 6.95 4.78 -15.06
C GLY A 190 6.96 3.81 -16.27
N GLY A 191 6.71 4.35 -17.47
CA GLY A 191 6.60 3.62 -18.72
C GLY A 191 7.92 3.11 -19.32
N SER A 192 7.78 2.16 -20.25
CA SER A 192 8.82 1.59 -21.12
C SER A 192 10.06 0.99 -20.43
N GLY A 193 9.92 -0.22 -19.89
CA GLY A 193 10.94 -1.27 -19.98
C GLY A 193 12.27 -1.11 -19.24
N GLN A 194 12.59 0.05 -18.64
CA GLN A 194 13.77 0.25 -17.82
C GLN A 194 13.43 1.16 -16.63
N VAL A 195 13.00 0.54 -15.55
CA VAL A 195 13.02 1.13 -14.22
C VAL A 195 14.47 1.46 -13.88
N THR A 196 14.88 2.72 -14.06
CA THR A 196 16.06 3.23 -13.36
C THR A 196 15.61 3.54 -11.93
N HIS A 197 16.02 2.70 -10.98
CA HIS A 197 15.68 2.77 -9.53
C HIS A 197 15.87 4.15 -8.86
N LYS A 198 16.52 5.13 -9.53
CA LYS A 198 16.80 6.48 -9.02
C LYS A 198 15.69 7.52 -9.31
N ALA A 199 14.83 7.32 -10.30
CA ALA A 199 13.91 8.35 -10.78
C ALA A 199 12.44 8.15 -10.36
N ILE A 200 12.09 6.98 -9.80
CA ILE A 200 10.70 6.55 -9.48
C ILE A 200 10.06 7.30 -8.30
N THR A 201 10.81 8.11 -7.56
CA THR A 201 10.68 8.04 -6.10
C THR A 201 10.42 9.37 -5.38
N LEU A 202 9.98 10.45 -6.02
CA LEU A 202 9.53 11.67 -5.30
C LEU A 202 8.27 12.31 -5.89
N ASP A 203 7.94 11.98 -7.14
CA ASP A 203 6.78 12.48 -7.86
C ASP A 203 5.46 11.82 -7.38
N LEU A 204 5.54 10.70 -6.65
CA LEU A 204 4.37 10.02 -6.08
C LEU A 204 3.57 10.90 -5.11
N TYR A 205 4.23 11.84 -4.42
CA TYR A 205 3.55 12.79 -3.54
C TYR A 205 2.97 13.98 -4.31
N ALA A 206 3.75 14.59 -5.20
CA ALA A 206 3.43 15.89 -5.81
C ALA A 206 2.76 15.81 -7.18
N SER A 207 2.69 14.64 -7.80
CA SER A 207 2.04 14.47 -9.11
C SER A 207 0.73 13.71 -9.02
N SER A 208 -0.05 13.85 -10.08
CA SER A 208 -1.39 13.32 -10.20
C SER A 208 -1.47 11.79 -10.12
N TRP A 209 -2.52 11.33 -9.46
CA TRP A 209 -2.99 9.97 -9.43
C TRP A 209 -4.32 9.87 -10.19
N GLU A 210 -4.44 8.83 -11.00
CA GLU A 210 -5.60 8.60 -11.86
C GLU A 210 -6.79 8.09 -11.06
N ARG A 211 -7.99 8.52 -11.46
CA ARG A 211 -9.27 8.05 -10.92
C ARG A 211 -10.16 7.58 -12.05
N ALA A 212 -10.99 6.58 -11.76
CA ALA A 212 -12.03 6.15 -12.70
C ALA A 212 -13.20 7.16 -12.75
N VAL A 213 -13.44 7.88 -11.64
CA VAL A 213 -14.49 8.89 -11.54
C VAL A 213 -13.95 10.12 -10.79
N GLY A 214 -14.19 11.31 -11.35
CA GLY A 214 -13.56 12.56 -10.92
C GLY A 214 -12.19 12.73 -11.59
N GLY A 215 -11.75 13.97 -11.83
CA GLY A 215 -10.45 14.25 -12.46
C GLY A 215 -9.27 13.65 -11.68
N ALA A 216 -8.03 13.78 -12.14
CA ALA A 216 -6.90 13.25 -11.36
C ALA A 216 -6.76 13.94 -9.97
N ALA A 217 -6.06 13.32 -9.02
CA ALA A 217 -5.84 13.87 -7.68
C ALA A 217 -4.37 13.86 -7.27
N CYS A 218 -3.94 14.87 -6.51
CA CYS A 218 -2.62 14.91 -5.90
C CYS A 218 -2.67 14.53 -4.41
N LEU A 219 -1.58 13.94 -3.91
CA LEU A 219 -1.40 13.74 -2.46
C LEU A 219 -0.90 15.02 -1.79
N ALA A 220 -0.19 15.88 -2.51
CA ALA A 220 0.11 17.22 -2.03
C ALA A 220 -1.20 17.98 -1.76
N TRP A 221 -1.19 18.79 -0.71
CA TRP A 221 -2.30 19.69 -0.46
C TRP A 221 -2.26 20.79 -1.52
N GLU A 222 -3.27 20.83 -2.39
CA GLU A 222 -3.54 22.00 -3.22
C GLU A 222 -4.27 23.00 -2.31
N GLU A 223 -3.66 24.16 -2.06
CA GLU A 223 -4.46 25.32 -1.65
C GLU A 223 -5.43 25.61 -2.81
N ASP A 224 -6.74 25.58 -2.55
CA ASP A 224 -7.69 26.14 -3.50
C ASP A 224 -7.24 27.59 -3.78
N PRO A 225 -7.05 27.99 -5.06
CA PRO A 225 -6.70 29.36 -5.40
C PRO A 225 -7.77 30.37 -4.97
#